data_AF-A0A1J4Z3H3-F1
#
_entry.id   AF-A0A1J4Z3H3-F1
#
_cell.length_a   1.000
_cell.length_b   1.000
_cell.length_c   1.000
_cell.angle_alpha   90.00
_cell.angle_beta   90.00
_cell.angle_gamma   90.00
#
_symmetry.space_group_name_H-M   'P 1'
#
loop_
_entity.id
_entity.type
_entity.pdbx_description
1 polymer ?
#
loop_
_entity_poly.entity_id
_entity_poly.type
_entity_poly.pdbx_seq_one_letter_code
_entity_poly.pdbx_strand_id
1 'polypeptide(L)'
;MKTAHYTVTAIVLHWLMALLIFATFPLGLYMADLKFSPTKLQLVSYHKWIGITLLLLVVLRLFWRLTHTPPALPDALPRWQKTASGAVHHGLYLLLVAVPLSGWLMSSAKGIQTVWFGLLPLPDLL
;
A
#
# COMPACT_ATOMS: atom_id res chain seq x y z
N MET A 1 17.10 29.95 8.04
CA MET A 1 16.38 29.20 7.00
C MET A 1 15.41 28.26 7.71
N LYS A 2 14.07 28.40 7.54
CA LYS A 2 13.15 27.39 8.06
C LYS A 2 13.40 26.10 7.27
N THR A 3 13.84 25.04 7.93
CA THR A 3 13.87 23.71 7.34
C THR A 3 12.45 23.36 6.92
N ALA A 4 12.24 23.14 5.62
CA ALA A 4 10.95 22.65 5.15
C ALA A 4 10.81 21.20 5.63
N HIS A 5 9.78 20.92 6.42
CA HIS A 5 9.46 19.58 6.90
C HIS A 5 8.22 19.07 6.18
N TYR A 6 8.07 17.74 6.12
CA TYR A 6 6.80 17.15 5.68
C TYR A 6 5.67 17.59 6.61
N THR A 7 4.51 17.85 6.03
CA THR A 7 3.27 18.08 6.79
C THR A 7 2.97 16.88 7.68
N VAL A 8 2.33 17.11 8.83
CA VAL A 8 1.88 16.04 9.74
C VAL A 8 1.05 14.99 8.99
N THR A 9 0.15 15.41 8.08
CA THR A 9 -0.65 14.50 7.25
C THR A 9 0.20 13.54 6.42
N ALA A 10 1.23 14.04 5.72
CA ALA A 10 2.14 13.20 4.94
C ALA A 10 2.91 12.19 5.82
N ILE A 11 3.30 12.61 7.03
CA ILE A 11 4.00 11.75 8.00
C ILE A 11 3.06 10.65 8.51
N VAL A 12 1.84 11.01 8.91
CA VAL A 12 0.83 10.05 9.40
C VAL A 12 0.46 9.04 8.30
N LEU A 13 0.16 9.49 7.08
CA LEU A 13 -0.12 8.61 5.95
C LEU A 13 1.05 7.66 5.70
N HIS A 14 2.29 8.14 5.84
CA HIS A 14 3.45 7.29 5.66
C HIS A 14 3.61 6.21 6.70
N TRP A 15 3.56 6.57 7.98
CA TRP A 15 3.72 5.59 9.04
C TRP A 15 2.54 4.62 9.13
N LEU A 16 1.31 5.08 8.85
CA LEU A 16 0.15 4.20 8.77
C LEU A 16 0.32 3.16 7.66
N MET A 17 0.70 3.57 6.45
CA MET A 17 0.96 2.63 5.36
C MET A 17 2.11 1.68 5.70
N ALA A 18 3.21 2.18 6.28
CA ALA A 18 4.34 1.35 6.69
C ALA A 18 3.89 0.27 7.69
N LEU A 19 3.12 0.64 8.72
CA LEU A 19 2.57 -0.30 9.70
C LEU A 19 1.73 -1.39 9.03
N LEU A 20 0.83 -1.02 8.12
CA LEU A 20 -0.02 -1.97 7.39
C LEU A 20 0.80 -2.91 6.49
N ILE A 21 1.87 -2.42 5.87
CA ILE A 21 2.79 -3.24 5.07
C ILE A 21 3.50 -4.25 5.98
N PHE A 22 4.04 -3.80 7.12
CA PHE A 22 4.70 -4.67 8.09
C PHE A 22 3.75 -5.69 8.73
N ALA A 23 2.44 -5.41 8.78
CA ALA A 23 1.44 -6.39 9.20
C ALA A 23 1.09 -7.38 8.08
N THR A 24 0.79 -6.89 6.88
CA THR A 24 0.24 -7.72 5.80
C THR A 24 1.29 -8.58 5.08
N PHE A 25 2.54 -8.10 4.99
CA PHE A 25 3.61 -8.83 4.32
C PHE A 25 3.94 -10.16 5.00
N PRO A 26 4.30 -10.22 6.30
CA PRO A 26 4.52 -11.49 6.99
C PRO A 26 3.23 -12.31 7.11
N LEU A 27 2.06 -11.68 7.26
CA LEU A 27 0.78 -12.39 7.24
C LEU A 27 0.58 -13.15 5.91
N GLY A 28 0.91 -12.50 4.79
CA GLY A 28 0.83 -13.10 3.45
C GLY A 28 1.75 -14.30 3.29
N LEU A 29 3.00 -14.19 3.79
CA LEU A 29 3.95 -15.30 3.80
C LEU A 29 3.45 -16.45 4.68
N TYR A 30 3.03 -16.14 5.91
CA TYR A 30 2.54 -17.13 6.87
C TYR A 30 1.32 -17.89 6.35
N MET A 31 0.32 -17.19 5.80
CA MET A 31 -0.92 -17.82 5.36
C MET A 31 -0.76 -18.65 4.09
N ALA A 32 0.27 -18.39 3.27
CA ALA A 32 0.50 -19.11 2.02
C ALA A 32 0.66 -20.63 2.26
N ASP A 33 1.44 -20.98 3.28
CA ASP A 33 1.82 -22.37 3.60
C ASP A 33 0.80 -23.12 4.47
N LEU A 34 -0.23 -22.43 4.96
CA LEU A 34 -1.26 -23.08 5.78
C LEU A 34 -2.07 -24.09 4.96
N LYS A 35 -2.50 -25.19 5.61
CA LYS A 35 -3.51 -26.08 5.02
C LYS A 35 -4.87 -25.36 4.94
N PHE A 36 -5.68 -25.76 3.97
CA PHE A 36 -7.05 -25.26 3.85
C PHE A 36 -7.82 -25.51 5.16
N SER A 37 -8.31 -24.43 5.76
CA SER A 37 -8.95 -24.44 7.07
C SER A 37 -9.74 -23.13 7.27
N PRO A 38 -10.73 -23.10 8.17
CA PRO A 38 -11.42 -21.85 8.53
C PRO A 38 -10.46 -20.74 8.95
N THR A 39 -9.41 -21.08 9.70
CA THR A 39 -8.36 -20.14 10.10
C THR A 39 -7.62 -19.55 8.90
N LYS A 40 -7.22 -20.37 7.90
CA LYS A 40 -6.57 -19.86 6.68
C LYS A 40 -7.49 -18.88 5.94
N LEU A 41 -8.77 -19.20 5.80
CA LEU A 41 -9.75 -18.33 5.13
C LEU A 41 -9.93 -16.98 5.85
N GLN A 42 -9.91 -16.99 7.18
CA GLN A 42 -9.97 -15.78 7.98
C GLN A 42 -8.72 -14.91 7.79
N LEU A 43 -7.52 -15.50 7.84
CA LEU A 43 -6.26 -14.79 7.63
C LEU A 43 -6.16 -14.21 6.21
N VAL A 44 -6.61 -14.96 5.20
CA VAL A 44 -6.73 -14.46 3.82
C VAL A 44 -7.67 -13.26 3.74
N SER A 45 -8.81 -13.30 4.45
CA SER A 45 -9.72 -12.15 4.52
C SER A 45 -9.04 -10.92 5.14
N TYR A 46 -8.32 -11.09 6.24
CA TYR A 46 -7.57 -9.98 6.86
C TYR A 46 -6.49 -9.41 5.93
N HIS A 47 -5.75 -10.28 5.24
CA HIS A 47 -4.76 -9.87 4.24
C HIS A 47 -5.41 -9.07 3.09
N LYS A 48 -6.54 -9.55 2.57
CA LYS A 48 -7.32 -8.84 1.53
C LYS A 48 -7.81 -7.48 2.04
N TRP A 49 -8.32 -7.40 3.27
CA TRP A 49 -8.79 -6.13 3.84
C TRP A 49 -7.68 -5.11 3.97
N ILE A 50 -6.51 -5.51 4.47
CA ILE A 50 -5.34 -4.63 4.56
C ILE A 50 -4.89 -4.21 3.17
N GLY A 51 -4.88 -5.12 2.18
CA GLY A 51 -4.55 -4.81 0.79
C GLY A 51 -5.44 -3.73 0.18
N ILE A 52 -6.76 -3.85 0.32
CA ILE A 52 -7.71 -2.82 -0.15
C ILE A 52 -7.52 -1.50 0.61
N THR A 53 -7.32 -1.55 1.93
CA THR A 53 -7.05 -0.34 2.72
C THR A 53 -5.77 0.36 2.26
N LEU A 54 -4.71 -0.38 1.95
CA LEU A 54 -3.47 0.16 1.39
C LEU A 54 -3.69 0.80 0.02
N LEU A 55 -4.54 0.21 -0.83
CA LEU A 55 -4.89 0.76 -2.14
C LEU A 55 -5.62 2.12 -1.99
N LEU A 56 -6.53 2.25 -1.02
CA LEU A 56 -7.18 3.53 -0.72
C LEU A 56 -6.17 4.55 -0.18
N LEU A 57 -5.32 4.16 0.78
CA LEU A 57 -4.33 5.04 1.39
C LEU A 57 -3.27 5.53 0.39
N VAL A 58 -2.85 4.69 -0.57
CA VAL A 58 -1.89 5.13 -1.59
C VAL A 58 -2.52 6.17 -2.54
N VAL A 59 -3.81 6.05 -2.87
CA VAL A 59 -4.53 7.08 -3.64
C VAL A 59 -4.56 8.40 -2.87
N LEU A 60 -4.94 8.36 -1.58
CA LEU A 60 -4.93 9.56 -0.72
C LEU A 60 -3.53 10.17 -0.60
N ARG A 61 -2.50 9.34 -0.45
CA ARG A 61 -1.11 9.78 -0.38
C ARG A 61 -0.63 10.42 -1.67
N LEU A 62 -0.97 9.84 -2.83
CA LEU A 62 -0.63 10.39 -4.13
C LEU A 62 -1.33 11.73 -4.34
N PHE A 63 -2.63 11.83 -4.03
CA PHE A 63 -3.37 13.08 -4.05
C PHE A 63 -2.72 14.15 -3.15
N TRP A 64 -2.34 13.78 -1.92
CA TRP A 64 -1.65 14.69 -1.02
C TRP A 64 -0.31 15.17 -1.59
N ARG A 65 0.48 14.25 -2.17
CA ARG A 65 1.77 14.58 -2.77
C ARG A 65 1.65 15.47 -4.01
N LEU A 66 0.56 15.36 -4.77
CA LEU A 66 0.30 16.21 -5.93
C LEU A 66 -0.14 17.63 -5.54
N THR A 67 -0.80 17.77 -4.39
CA THR A 67 -1.33 19.05 -3.89
C THR A 67 -0.38 19.76 -2.93
N HIS A 68 0.62 19.05 -2.38
CA HIS A 68 1.57 19.59 -1.39
C HIS A 68 3.01 19.29 -1.80
N THR A 69 3.77 20.34 -2.12
CA THR A 69 5.18 20.22 -2.51
C THR A 69 6.02 19.66 -1.35
N PRO A 70 6.70 18.52 -1.54
CA PRO A 70 7.60 17.99 -0.52
C PRO A 70 8.84 18.90 -0.37
N PRO A 71 9.51 18.88 0.80
CA PRO A 71 10.77 19.58 0.98
C PRO A 71 11.79 19.24 -0.10
N ALA A 72 12.51 20.26 -0.59
CA ALA A 72 13.58 20.06 -1.57
C ALA A 72 14.70 19.20 -0.99
N LEU A 73 15.29 18.33 -1.82
CA LEU A 73 16.47 17.57 -1.45
C LEU A 73 17.68 18.52 -1.32
N PRO A 74 18.56 18.33 -0.32
CA PRO A 74 19.78 19.12 -0.18
C PRO A 74 20.60 19.22 -1.48
N ASP A 75 21.13 20.41 -1.77
CA ASP A 75 21.91 20.64 -2.99
C ASP A 75 23.22 19.84 -3.03
N ALA A 76 23.82 19.63 -1.86
CA ALA A 76 25.04 18.86 -1.67
C ALA A 76 24.91 17.35 -1.98
N LEU A 77 23.69 16.82 -2.16
CA LEU A 77 23.50 15.41 -2.50
C LEU A 77 24.00 15.13 -3.93
N PRO A 78 24.85 14.11 -4.13
CA PRO A 78 25.26 13.64 -5.45
C PRO A 78 24.05 13.34 -6.35
N ARG A 79 24.15 13.64 -7.64
CA ARG A 79 23.05 13.45 -8.61
C ARG A 79 22.51 12.02 -8.60
N TRP A 80 23.38 11.01 -8.48
CA TRP A 80 22.98 9.61 -8.45
C TRP A 80 22.12 9.26 -7.22
N GLN A 81 22.33 9.90 -6.06
CA GLN A 81 21.51 9.69 -4.87
C GLN A 81 20.13 10.33 -5.05
N LYS A 82 20.08 11.53 -5.67
CA LYS A 82 18.81 12.20 -6.02
C LYS A 82 17.98 11.33 -6.97
N THR A 83 18.60 10.79 -8.02
CA THR A 83 17.92 9.92 -8.99
C THR A 83 17.51 8.59 -8.39
N ALA A 84 18.35 7.94 -7.58
CA ALA A 84 18.03 6.68 -6.92
C ALA A 84 16.87 6.84 -5.93
N SER A 85 16.88 7.90 -5.11
CA SER A 85 15.77 8.22 -4.19
C SER A 85 14.46 8.42 -4.95
N GLY A 86 14.50 9.12 -6.08
CA GLY A 86 13.36 9.27 -6.98
C GLY A 86 12.87 7.92 -7.50
N ALA A 87 13.77 7.11 -8.08
CA ALA A 87 13.43 5.81 -8.64
C ALA A 87 12.79 4.87 -7.61
N VAL A 88 13.36 4.76 -6.40
CA VAL A 88 12.82 3.96 -5.32
C VAL A 88 11.43 4.45 -4.91
N HIS A 89 11.23 5.76 -4.76
CA HIS A 89 9.90 6.29 -4.41
C HIS A 89 8.84 5.93 -5.46
N HIS A 90 9.14 6.11 -6.75
CA HIS A 90 8.19 5.78 -7.82
C HIS A 90 7.94 4.28 -7.91
N GLY A 91 8.99 3.46 -7.76
CA GLY A 91 8.89 2.00 -7.71
C GLY A 91 8.01 1.52 -6.55
N LEU A 92 8.19 2.09 -5.36
CA LEU A 92 7.35 1.78 -4.20
C LEU A 92 5.89 2.19 -4.43
N TYR A 93 5.62 3.36 -5.02
CA TYR A 93 4.24 3.74 -5.38
C TYR A 93 3.61 2.77 -6.36
N LEU A 94 4.36 2.37 -7.41
CA LEU A 94 3.89 1.40 -8.38
C LEU A 94 3.53 0.08 -7.71
N LEU A 95 4.41 -0.47 -6.87
CA LEU A 95 4.17 -1.73 -6.16
C LEU A 95 2.99 -1.65 -5.19
N LEU A 96 2.84 -0.52 -4.48
CA LEU A 96 1.72 -0.28 -3.55
C LEU A 96 0.36 -0.25 -4.24
N VAL A 97 0.31 0.04 -5.55
CA VAL A 97 -0.91 -0.04 -6.34
C VAL A 97 -1.03 -1.43 -6.98
N ALA A 98 0.02 -1.88 -7.68
CA ALA A 98 -0.02 -3.07 -8.51
C ALA A 98 -0.25 -4.36 -7.72
N VAL A 99 0.35 -4.50 -6.54
CA VAL A 99 0.23 -5.72 -5.72
C VAL A 99 -1.18 -5.92 -5.14
N PRO A 100 -1.80 -4.95 -4.43
CA PRO A 100 -3.16 -5.15 -3.94
C PRO A 100 -4.19 -5.21 -5.08
N LEU A 101 -3.98 -4.45 -6.17
CA LEU A 101 -4.85 -4.51 -7.33
C LEU A 101 -4.80 -5.87 -8.02
N SER A 102 -3.63 -6.47 -8.17
CA SER A 102 -3.51 -7.82 -8.74
C SER A 102 -4.15 -8.88 -7.83
N GLY A 103 -4.06 -8.73 -6.50
CA GLY A 103 -4.77 -9.59 -5.56
C GLY A 103 -6.30 -9.50 -5.65
N TRP A 104 -6.83 -8.29 -5.90
CA TRP A 104 -8.25 -8.07 -6.15
C TRP A 104 -8.68 -8.71 -7.49
N LEU A 105 -7.94 -8.43 -8.58
CA LEU A 105 -8.17 -9.04 -9.89
C LEU A 105 -8.15 -10.57 -9.83
N MET A 106 -7.20 -11.16 -9.11
CA MET A 106 -7.13 -12.61 -8.91
C MET A 106 -8.37 -13.15 -8.18
N SER A 107 -8.91 -12.40 -7.21
CA SER A 107 -10.13 -12.80 -6.50
C SER A 107 -11.34 -12.78 -7.43
N SER A 108 -11.48 -11.71 -8.23
CA SER A 108 -12.54 -11.59 -9.23
C SER A 108 -12.46 -12.66 -10.31
N ALA A 109 -11.27 -12.95 -10.83
CA ALA A 109 -11.06 -14.03 -11.80
C ALA A 109 -11.43 -15.43 -11.26
N LYS A 110 -11.39 -15.62 -9.93
CA LYS A 110 -11.80 -16.86 -9.27
C LYS A 110 -13.29 -16.87 -8.88
N GLY A 111 -14.05 -15.83 -9.21
CA GLY A 111 -15.44 -15.66 -8.78
C GLY A 111 -15.59 -15.49 -7.26
N ILE A 112 -14.53 -15.06 -6.57
CA ILE A 112 -14.53 -14.84 -5.12
C ILE A 112 -14.68 -13.35 -4.86
N GLN A 113 -15.91 -12.93 -4.55
CA GLN A 113 -16.19 -11.54 -4.22
C GLN A 113 -15.33 -11.06 -3.04
N THR A 114 -14.75 -9.88 -3.19
CA THR A 114 -14.00 -9.24 -2.10
C THR A 114 -14.95 -8.41 -1.25
N VAL A 115 -15.24 -8.87 -0.03
CA VAL A 115 -16.07 -8.13 0.93
C VAL A 115 -15.16 -7.43 1.94
N TRP A 116 -14.98 -6.11 1.81
CA TRP A 116 -14.10 -5.31 2.65
C TRP A 116 -14.67 -5.19 4.07
N PHE A 117 -13.86 -5.57 5.06
CA PHE A 117 -14.25 -5.72 6.47
C PHE A 117 -15.46 -6.64 6.74
N GLY A 118 -15.86 -7.46 5.76
CA GLY A 118 -17.09 -8.26 5.85
C GLY A 118 -18.38 -7.43 5.74
N LEU A 119 -18.29 -6.13 5.42
CA LEU A 119 -19.42 -5.20 5.39
C LEU A 119 -19.70 -4.68 3.97
N LEU A 120 -18.65 -4.32 3.22
CA LEU A 120 -18.79 -3.70 1.92
C LEU A 120 -18.38 -4.67 0.80
N PRO A 121 -19.33 -5.28 0.07
CA PRO A 121 -19.00 -6.05 -1.12
C PRO A 121 -18.45 -5.11 -2.20
N LEU A 122 -17.22 -5.36 -2.63
CA LEU A 122 -16.61 -4.64 -3.74
C LEU A 122 -17.02 -5.30 -5.06
N PRO A 123 -17.14 -4.52 -6.15
CA PRO A 123 -17.41 -5.08 -7.46
C PRO A 123 -16.27 -5.99 -7.91
N ASP A 124 -16.60 -6.92 -8.80
CA ASP A 124 -15.58 -7.63 -9.54
C ASP A 124 -14.96 -6.74 -10.60
N LEU A 125 -13.66 -6.94 -10.82
CA LEU A 125 -12.88 -6.17 -11.79
C LEU A 125 -12.77 -6.86 -13.16
N LEU A 126 -13.30 -8.09 -13.29
CA LEU A 126 -13.27 -8.94 -14.48
C LEU A 126 -14.61 -9.67 -14.62
#